data_AF-A0AAU8A3N8-F1
#
_entry.id   AF-A0AAU8A3N8-F1
#
_cell.length_a   1.000
_cell.length_b   1.000
_cell.length_c   1.000
_cell.angle_alpha   90.00
_cell.angle_beta   90.00
_cell.angle_gamma   90.00
#
_symmetry.space_group_name_H-M   'P 1'
#
loop_
_entity.id
_entity.type
_entity.pdbx_description
1 polymer ?
#
loop_
_entity_poly.entity_id
_entity_poly.type
_entity_poly.pdbx_seq_one_letter_code
_entity_poly.pdbx_strand_id
1 'polypeptide(L)' 'MPSKKMNPAESDSTATIPAVDPALRYEEALKELEKLVSQMESGKFSLEETLSAYQRGTALLKHCQGVLSKVEQQVKLIET' A
#
# COMPACT_ATOMS: atom_id res chain seq x y z
N MET A 1 -37.82 25.90 -13.13
CA MET A 1 -36.44 26.15 -13.59
C MET A 1 -36.02 27.55 -13.15
N PRO A 2 -34.94 27.66 -12.37
CA PRO A 2 -33.95 28.70 -12.63
C PRO A 2 -32.50 28.20 -12.45
N SER A 3 -31.68 28.41 -13.46
CA SER A 3 -30.23 28.20 -13.45
C SER A 3 -29.53 29.33 -12.69
N LYS A 4 -28.70 29.03 -11.69
CA LYS A 4 -27.68 29.97 -11.20
C LYS A 4 -26.41 29.22 -10.77
N LYS A 5 -25.29 29.67 -11.33
CA LYS A 5 -23.96 29.09 -11.26
C LYS A 5 -23.34 29.24 -9.87
N MET A 6 -22.55 28.26 -9.41
CA MET A 6 -21.41 28.50 -8.51
C MET A 6 -20.40 27.34 -8.61
N ASN A 7 -19.31 27.66 -9.30
CA ASN A 7 -17.94 27.16 -9.30
C ASN A 7 -17.55 25.66 -9.21
N PRO A 8 -16.62 25.25 -10.11
CA PRO A 8 -15.72 24.12 -9.97
C PRO A 8 -14.45 24.54 -9.21
N ALA A 9 -14.16 23.95 -8.05
CA ALA A 9 -12.84 23.86 -7.43
C ALA A 9 -13.00 23.39 -5.97
N GLU A 10 -13.18 22.10 -5.75
CA GLU A 10 -12.61 21.47 -4.56
C GLU A 10 -11.50 20.54 -5.04
N SER A 11 -10.36 21.20 -5.27
CA SER A 11 -9.03 20.61 -5.28
C SER A 11 -8.73 20.15 -3.86
N ASP A 12 -9.16 18.93 -3.49
CA ASP A 12 -8.58 18.23 -2.36
C ASP A 12 -7.59 17.20 -2.88
N SER A 13 -6.31 17.57 -2.82
CA SER A 13 -5.18 16.68 -3.01
C SER A 13 -5.13 15.66 -1.88
N THR A 14 -6.03 14.67 -1.88
CA THR A 14 -5.77 13.45 -1.14
C THR A 14 -4.71 12.68 -1.91
N ALA A 15 -3.46 12.84 -1.52
CA ALA A 15 -2.40 11.93 -1.91
C ALA A 15 -2.88 10.50 -1.58
N THR A 16 -3.27 9.77 -2.62
CA THR A 16 -3.75 8.39 -2.55
C THR A 16 -2.63 7.54 -2.01
N ILE A 17 -2.59 7.37 -0.68
CA ILE A 17 -1.75 6.35 -0.06
C ILE A 17 -2.28 5.02 -0.62
N PRO A 18 -1.46 4.21 -1.28
CA PRO A 18 -1.91 2.93 -1.81
C PRO A 18 -2.33 2.04 -0.64
N ALA A 19 -3.63 1.90 -0.46
CA ALA A 19 -4.21 1.03 0.55
C ALA A 19 -3.85 -0.41 0.23
N VAL A 20 -3.09 -1.05 1.12
CA VAL A 20 -2.88 -2.49 1.11
C VAL A 20 -4.13 -3.12 1.69
N ASP A 21 -4.71 -4.07 0.97
CA ASP A 21 -5.92 -4.75 1.41
C ASP A 21 -5.62 -5.53 2.71
N PRO A 22 -6.33 -5.27 3.83
CA PRO A 22 -6.03 -5.93 5.10
C PRO A 22 -6.28 -7.45 5.07
N ALA A 23 -7.03 -7.94 4.07
CA ALA A 23 -7.27 -9.36 3.83
C ALA A 23 -6.20 -10.02 2.95
N LEU A 24 -5.24 -9.26 2.41
CA LEU A 24 -4.20 -9.77 1.51
C LEU A 24 -3.38 -10.85 2.22
N ARG A 25 -3.18 -12.01 1.58
CA ARG A 25 -2.35 -13.07 2.19
C ARG A 25 -0.88 -12.67 2.18
N TYR A 26 -0.10 -13.24 3.10
CA TYR A 26 1.35 -12.98 3.18
C TYR A 26 2.05 -13.19 1.83
N GLU A 27 1.79 -14.32 1.17
CA GLU A 27 2.42 -14.65 -0.12
C GLU A 27 2.04 -13.66 -1.23
N GLU A 28 0.81 -13.17 -1.23
CA GLU A 28 0.34 -12.18 -2.20
C GLU A 28 0.98 -10.81 -1.95
N ALA A 29 1.06 -10.38 -0.69
CA ALA A 29 1.73 -9.15 -0.30
C ALA A 29 3.23 -9.16 -0.64
N LEU A 30 3.89 -10.30 -0.42
CA LEU A 30 5.29 -10.52 -0.77
C LEU A 30 5.49 -10.43 -2.29
N LYS A 31 4.66 -11.12 -3.06
CA LYS A 31 4.72 -11.12 -4.53
C LYS A 31 4.48 -9.73 -5.12
N GLU A 32 3.57 -8.97 -4.52
CA GLU A 32 3.31 -7.58 -4.91
C GLU A 32 4.53 -6.69 -4.62
N LEU A 33 5.16 -6.86 -3.46
CA LEU A 33 6.39 -6.15 -3.09
C LEU A 33 7.54 -6.47 -4.05
N GLU A 34 7.77 -7.75 -4.38
CA GLU A 34 8.79 -8.16 -5.34
C GLU A 34 8.56 -7.55 -6.73
N LYS A 35 7.31 -7.57 -7.20
CA LYS A 35 6.93 -6.94 -8.47
C LYS A 35 7.20 -5.44 -8.45
N LEU A 36 6.87 -4.77 -7.37
CA LEU A 36 7.07 -3.34 -7.20
C LEU A 36 8.56 -2.98 -7.18
N VAL A 37 9.37 -3.73 -6.43
CA VAL A 37 10.84 -3.55 -6.40
C VAL A 37 11.44 -3.80 -7.78
N SER A 38 11.05 -4.86 -8.47
CA SER A 38 11.51 -5.16 -9.84
C SER A 38 11.15 -4.04 -10.82
N GLN A 39 9.99 -3.40 -10.67
CA GLN A 39 9.61 -2.24 -11.48
C GLN A 39 10.45 -1.00 -11.14
N MET A 40 10.75 -0.74 -9.86
CA MET A 40 11.63 0.35 -9.44
C MET A 40 13.05 0.17 -10.00
N GLU A 41 13.58 -1.05 -9.94
CA GLU A 41 14.91 -1.40 -10.47
C GLU A 41 14.98 -1.31 -12.00
N SER A 42 13.86 -1.49 -12.70
CA SER A 42 13.79 -1.35 -14.15
C SER A 42 14.03 0.10 -14.64
N GLY A 43 14.08 1.08 -13.73
CA GLY A 43 14.38 2.48 -14.03
C GLY A 43 13.25 3.21 -14.77
N LYS A 44 12.05 2.64 -14.80
CA LYS A 44 10.89 3.18 -15.52
C LYS A 44 10.04 4.16 -14.71
N PHE A 45 10.35 4.36 -13.43
CA PHE A 45 9.59 5.26 -12.57
C PHE A 45 10.12 6.68 -12.64
N SER A 46 9.20 7.62 -12.81
CA SER A 46 9.44 9.03 -12.53
C SER A 46 9.70 9.27 -11.03
N LEU A 47 10.15 10.47 -10.68
CA LEU A 47 10.42 10.85 -9.29
C LEU A 47 9.18 10.69 -8.39
N GLU A 48 8.01 11.07 -8.89
CA GLU A 48 6.73 10.95 -8.17
C GLU A 48 6.30 9.49 -8.03
N GLU A 49 6.45 8.69 -9.09
CA GLU A 49 6.15 7.25 -9.05
C GLU A 49 7.07 6.50 -8.09
N THR A 50 8.33 6.90 -8.00
CA THR A 50 9.29 6.31 -7.05
C THR A 50 8.85 6.54 -5.61
N LEU A 51 8.38 7.75 -5.30
CA LEU A 51 7.86 8.11 -3.98
C LEU A 51 6.61 7.29 -3.63
N SER A 52 5.67 7.19 -4.57
CA SER A 52 4.45 6.39 -4.40
C SER A 52 4.75 4.90 -4.24
N ALA A 53 5.66 4.37 -5.06
CA ALA A 53 6.12 2.99 -4.98
C ALA A 53 6.79 2.69 -3.64
N TYR A 54 7.64 3.59 -3.15
CA TYR A 54 8.26 3.47 -1.85
C TYR A 54 7.22 3.44 -0.72
N GLN A 55 6.23 4.32 -0.74
CA GLN A 55 5.13 4.31 0.24
C GLN A 55 4.36 2.99 0.21
N ARG A 56 4.04 2.47 -0.99
CA ARG A 56 3.37 1.16 -1.14
C ARG A 56 4.23 0.02 -0.63
N GLY A 57 5.51 0.00 -0.98
CA GLY A 57 6.46 -1.01 -0.53
C GLY A 57 6.56 -1.03 0.99
N THR A 58 6.62 0.14 1.62
CA THR A 58 6.65 0.26 3.09
C THR A 58 5.35 -0.25 3.73
N ALA A 59 4.19 0.01 3.12
CA ALA A 59 2.91 -0.49 3.59
C ALA A 59 2.81 -2.02 3.48
N LEU A 60 3.24 -2.60 2.35
CA LEU A 60 3.32 -4.05 2.15
C LEU A 60 4.24 -4.71 3.17
N LEU A 61 5.40 -4.10 3.45
CA LEU A 61 6.36 -4.59 4.44
C LEU A 61 5.75 -4.61 5.86
N LYS A 62 5.05 -3.55 6.24
CA LYS A 62 4.33 -3.48 7.53
C LYS A 62 3.24 -4.54 7.63
N HIS A 63 2.50 -4.78 6.54
CA HIS A 63 1.50 -5.84 6.49
C HIS A 63 2.11 -7.22 6.70
N CYS A 64 3.19 -7.54 5.98
CA CYS A 64 3.93 -8.80 6.14
C CYS A 64 4.42 -9.01 7.58
N GLN A 65 5.01 -7.99 8.19
CA GLN A 65 5.43 -8.04 9.60
C GLN A 65 4.24 -8.27 10.55
N GLY A 66 3.10 -7.61 10.29
CA GLY A 66 1.89 -7.80 11.08
C GLY A 66 1.33 -9.22 10.98
N VAL A 67 1.38 -9.84 9.79
CA VAL A 67 0.96 -11.23 9.60
C VAL A 67 1.89 -12.18 10.34
N LEU A 68 3.21 -12.02 10.21
CA LEU A 68 4.18 -12.85 10.93
C LEU A 68 4.03 -12.74 12.45
N SER A 69 3.86 -11.52 12.96
CA SER A 69 3.67 -11.28 14.40
C SER A 69 2.40 -11.97 14.94
N LYS A 70 1.31 -11.99 14.16
CA LYS A 70 0.10 -12.74 14.54
C LYS A 70 0.36 -14.24 14.59
N VAL A 71 1.09 -14.79 13.62
CA VAL A 71 1.45 -16.22 13.60
C VAL A 71 2.36 -16.56 14.78
N GLU A 72 3.37 -15.74 15.07
CA GLU A 72 4.27 -15.92 16.23
C GLU A 72 3.48 -15.92 17.55
N GLN A 73 2.51 -15.02 17.72
CA GLN A 73 1.64 -15.00 18.89
C GLN A 73 0.80 -16.28 19.03
N GLN A 74 0.28 -16.81 17.90
CA GLN A 74 -0.47 -18.06 17.90
C GLN A 74 0.40 -19.26 18.26
N VAL A 75 1.62 -19.34 17.71
CA VAL A 75 2.57 -20.40 18.05
C VAL A 75 2.92 -20.36 19.53
N LYS A 76 3.19 -19.17 20.07
CA LYS A 76 3.54 -18.99 21.48
C LYS A 76 2.44 -19.43 22.46
N LEU A 77 1.17 -19.34 22.06
CA LEU A 77 0.03 -19.83 22.86
C LEU A 77 -0.08 -21.36 22.89
N ILE A 78 0.48 -22.05 21.88
CA ILE A 78 0.44 -23.51 21.78
C ILE A 78 1.60 -24.16 22.54
N GLU A 79 2.73 -23.45 22.68
CA GLU A 79 3.90 -23.93 23.43
C GLU A 79 3.74 -23.86 24.97
N THR A 80 2.63 -23.31 25.47
CA THR A 80 2.25 -23.26 26.90
C THR A 80 1.12 -24.22 27.22
#